data_AF-A0A2V2ZB95-F1
#
_entry.id   AF-A0A2V2ZB95-F1
#
_cell.length_a   1.000
_cell.length_b   1.000
_cell.length_c   1.000
_cell.angle_alpha   90.00
_cell.angle_beta   90.00
_cell.angle_gamma   90.00
#
_symmetry.space_group_name_H-M   'P 1'
#
loop_
_entity.id
_entity.type
_entity.pdbx_description
1 polymer ?
#
loop_
_entity_poly.entity_id
_entity_poly.type
_entity_poly.pdbx_seq_one_letter_code
_entity_poly.pdbx_strand_id
1 'polypeptide(L)' 'MKKIKKLTREDLKTVKAGQVWYAETSCGVKATTTQDWTAEQANAWIDALETNYCKPASHYGPSNNLA' A
#
# COMPACT_ATOMS: atom_id res chain seq x y z
N MET A 1 -31.53 -9.07 -8.90
CA MET A 1 -30.76 -7.83 -8.61
C MET A 1 -30.63 -7.71 -7.09
N LYS A 2 -29.41 -7.66 -6.53
CA LYS A 2 -29.22 -7.46 -5.07
C LYS A 2 -29.81 -6.10 -4.69
N LYS A 3 -30.77 -6.07 -3.75
CA LYS A 3 -31.37 -4.83 -3.24
C LYS A 3 -30.27 -4.04 -2.51
N ILE A 4 -29.73 -3.00 -3.15
CA ILE A 4 -28.78 -2.09 -2.50
C ILE A 4 -29.60 -1.31 -1.48
N LYS A 5 -29.41 -1.63 -0.18
CA LYS A 5 -30.10 -0.96 0.92
C LYS A 5 -29.66 0.51 0.89
N LYS A 6 -30.60 1.44 0.72
CA LYS A 6 -30.31 2.88 0.86
C LYS A 6 -29.87 3.12 2.30
N LEU A 7 -28.58 3.36 2.50
CA LEU A 7 -28.03 3.78 3.78
C LEU A 7 -28.55 5.19 4.08
N THR A 8 -29.02 5.41 5.31
CA THR A 8 -29.47 6.72 5.75
C THR A 8 -28.28 7.61 6.05
N ARG A 9 -28.51 8.92 6.24
CA ARG A 9 -27.45 9.87 6.60
C ARG A 9 -26.77 9.52 7.93
N GLU A 10 -27.48 8.83 8.82
CA GLU A 10 -26.94 8.36 10.10
C GLU A 10 -26.08 7.11 9.91
N ASP A 11 -26.51 6.19 9.03
CA ASP A 11 -25.68 5.05 8.63
C ASP A 11 -24.38 5.52 7.95
N LEU A 12 -24.44 6.57 7.12
CA LEU A 12 -23.24 7.13 6.48
C LEU A 12 -22.22 7.73 7.49
N LYS A 13 -22.66 8.10 8.70
CA LYS A 13 -21.74 8.55 9.77
C LYS A 13 -21.06 7.37 10.45
N THR A 14 -21.68 6.19 10.46
CA THR A 14 -21.11 4.96 11.02
C THR A 14 -20.31 4.17 10.01
N VAL A 15 -20.48 4.46 8.71
CA VAL A 15 -19.52 4.09 7.67
C VAL A 15 -18.23 4.85 7.95
N LYS A 16 -17.37 4.25 8.79
CA LYS A 16 -15.96 4.59 8.82
C LYS A 16 -15.45 4.29 7.42
N ALA A 17 -15.26 5.33 6.61
CA ALA A 17 -14.29 5.24 5.53
C ALA A 17 -12.99 4.84 6.24
N GLY A 18 -12.67 3.55 6.19
CA GLY A 18 -11.62 2.95 7.01
C GLY A 18 -10.34 3.76 6.89
N GLN A 19 -9.53 3.78 7.94
CA GLN A 19 -8.27 4.51 7.95
C GLN A 19 -7.47 4.13 6.70
N VAL A 20 -7.22 5.12 5.84
CA VAL A 20 -6.51 4.90 4.58
C VAL A 20 -5.03 5.07 4.84
N TRP A 21 -4.29 3.98 4.72
CA TRP A 21 -2.84 3.97 4.75
C TRP A 21 -2.31 4.19 3.34
N TYR A 22 -1.40 5.14 3.21
CA TYR A 22 -0.72 5.47 1.96
C TYR A 22 0.78 5.22 2.14
N ALA A 23 1.36 4.49 1.19
CA ALA A 23 2.78 4.21 1.12
C ALA A 23 3.31 4.64 -0.24
N GLU A 24 4.43 5.36 -0.25
CA GLU A 24 5.23 5.63 -1.44
C GLU A 24 6.66 5.14 -1.16
N THR A 25 7.14 4.23 -2.00
CA THR A 25 8.47 3.66 -1.87
C THR A 25 9.51 4.49 -2.64
N SER A 26 10.79 4.33 -2.31
CA SER A 26 11.89 5.06 -2.93
C SER A 26 12.00 4.87 -4.45
N CYS A 27 11.56 3.72 -4.97
CA CYS A 27 11.52 3.42 -6.40
C CYS A 27 10.23 3.89 -7.11
N GLY A 28 9.37 4.66 -6.42
CA GLY A 28 8.16 5.26 -6.99
C GLY A 28 6.93 4.35 -7.01
N VAL A 29 6.94 3.24 -6.27
CA VAL A 29 5.75 2.40 -6.12
C VAL A 29 4.83 3.02 -5.08
N LYS A 30 3.58 3.25 -5.48
CA LYS A 30 2.53 3.83 -4.64
C LYS A 30 1.53 2.74 -4.30
N ALA A 31 1.26 2.55 -3.02
CA ALA A 31 0.28 1.59 -2.55
C ALA A 31 -0.65 2.25 -1.53
N THR A 32 -1.93 1.87 -1.59
CA THR A 32 -2.94 2.32 -0.64
C THR A 32 -3.71 1.14 -0.10
N THR A 33 -3.97 1.15 1.21
CA THR A 33 -4.80 0.12 1.83
C THR A 33 -5.71 0.75 2.87
N THR A 34 -6.93 0.21 2.98
CA THR A 34 -7.94 0.65 3.94
C THR A 34 -8.09 -0.36 5.08
N GLN A 35 -7.06 -1.17 5.31
CA GLN A 35 -7.07 -2.18 6.36
C GLN A 35 -7.03 -1.52 7.74
N ASP A 36 -7.80 -2.09 8.67
CA ASP A 36 -7.82 -1.67 10.06
C ASP A 36 -6.55 -2.19 10.73
N TRP A 37 -5.48 -1.41 10.58
CA TRP A 37 -4.16 -1.69 11.11
C TRP A 37 -3.79 -0.71 12.21
N THR A 38 -2.89 -1.11 13.08
CA THR A 38 -2.18 -0.17 13.96
C THR A 38 -1.11 0.58 13.18
N ALA A 39 -0.63 1.70 13.71
CA ALA A 39 0.47 2.46 13.12
C ALA A 39 1.74 1.61 12.92
N GLU A 40 2.00 0.68 13.85
CA GLU A 40 3.14 -0.24 13.77
C GLU A 40 3.01 -1.21 12.60
N GLN A 41 1.81 -1.76 12.37
CA GLN A 41 1.54 -2.65 11.24
C GLN A 41 1.64 -1.90 9.90
N ALA A 42 1.17 -0.65 9.84
CA ALA A 42 1.31 0.17 8.65
C ALA A 42 2.78 0.47 8.32
N ASN A 43 3.61 0.76 9.32
CA ASN A 43 5.04 0.96 9.13
C ASN A 43 5.74 -0.32 8.63
N ALA A 44 5.43 -1.48 9.21
CA ALA A 44 5.96 -2.76 8.75
C ALA A 44 5.53 -3.08 7.32
N TRP A 45 4.30 -2.71 6.93
CA TRP A 45 3.83 -2.84 5.56
C TRP A 45 4.58 -1.92 4.58
N ILE A 46 4.84 -0.67 4.95
CA ILE A 46 5.64 0.27 4.13
C ILE A 46 7.06 -0.29 3.91
N ASP A 47 7.71 -0.79 4.96
CA ASP A 47 9.04 -1.38 4.88
C ASP A 47 9.07 -2.66 4.00
N ALA A 48 8.04 -3.49 4.12
CA ALA A 48 7.87 -4.65 3.26
C ALA A 48 7.63 -4.25 1.79
N LEU A 49 6.91 -3.16 1.52
CA LEU A 49 6.74 -2.64 0.16
C LEU A 49 8.07 -2.16 -0.42
N GLU A 50 8.85 -1.41 0.36
CA GLU A 50 10.19 -0.96 -0.02
C GLU A 50 11.07 -2.15 -0.38
N THR A 51 11.17 -3.16 0.50
CA THR A 51 12.02 -4.33 0.28
C THR A 51 11.58 -5.20 -0.90
N ASN A 52 10.27 -5.39 -1.09
CA ASN A 52 9.76 -6.28 -2.14
C ASN A 52 9.78 -5.64 -3.53
N TYR A 53 9.41 -4.35 -3.61
CA TYR A 53 9.21 -3.66 -4.87
C TYR A 53 10.41 -2.83 -5.28
N CYS A 54 11.16 -2.27 -4.32
CA CYS A 54 12.41 -1.58 -4.58
C CYS A 54 13.57 -2.54 -4.32
N LYS A 55 13.65 -3.56 -5.18
CA LYS A 55 14.87 -4.38 -5.23
C LYS A 55 16.05 -3.46 -5.57
N PRO A 56 17.20 -3.58 -4.88
CA PRO A 56 18.42 -2.99 -5.39
C PRO A 56 18.59 -3.48 -6.82
N ALA A 57 18.97 -2.60 -7.75
CA ALA A 57 19.15 -2.96 -9.14
C ALA A 57 19.99 -4.23 -9.23
N SER A 58 19.35 -5.37 -9.50
CA SER A 58 20.05 -6.61 -9.78
C SER A 58 20.64 -6.44 -11.16
N HIS A 59 21.82 -5.83 -11.24
CA HIS A 59 22.70 -5.94 -12.39
C HIS A 59 23.14 -7.41 -12.46
N TYR A 60 22.26 -8.27 -12.99
CA TYR A 60 22.63 -9.62 -13.37
C TYR A 60 23.10 -9.59 -14.82
N GLY A 61 24.38 -9.29 -14.97
CA GLY A 61 25.13 -9.37 -16.21
C GLY A 61 26.61 -9.50 -15.85
N PRO A 62 27.39 -10.32 -16.55
CA PRO A 62 28.83 -10.39 -16.31
C PRO A 62 29.41 -8.98 -16.52
N SER A 63 30.13 -8.47 -15.52
CA SER A 63 30.90 -7.23 -15.58
C SER A 63 32.09 -7.37 -16.53
N ASN A 64 31.85 -7.61 -17.81
CA ASN A 64 32.88 -7.59 -18.83
C ASN A 64 32.78 -6.29 -19.62
N ASN A 65 33.68 -5.36 -19.30
CA ASN A 65 33.94 -4.06 -19.94
C ASN A 65 33.18 -2.83 -19.39
N LEU A 66 33.55 -2.43 -18.16
CA LEU A 66 33.53 -1.02 -17.73
C LEU A 66 34.97 -0.48 -17.69
N ALA A 67 35.68 -0.58 -18.81
CA ALA A 67 37.01 0.01 -19.02
C ALA A 67 37.02 0.75 -20.35
#